data_AF-A0A661WKL9-F1
#
_entry.id   AF-A0A661WKL9-F1
#
_cell.length_a   1.000
_cell.length_b   1.000
_cell.length_c   1.000
_cell.angle_alpha   90.00
_cell.angle_beta   90.00
_cell.angle_gamma   90.00
#
_symmetry.space_group_name_H-M   'P 1'
#
loop_
_entity.id
_entity.type
_entity.pdbx_description
1 polymer ?
#
loop_
_entity_poly.entity_id
_entity_poly.type
_entity_poly.pdbx_seq_one_letter_code
_entity_poly.pdbx_strand_id
1 'polypeptide(L)'
;MLSAPNQELSLSRKRWLWYLYDVGNSAYAAVVILAIYAAYFKGHVVGGAEGSRLWGISVGIAMLVVALISPVLGVIADHTGQKKRLLTYFTILSVTSTALLYFVQKGDILLGMVLFILAEI
;
A
#
# COMPACT_ATOMS: atom_id res chain seq x y z
N MET A 1 13.91 4.62 40.86
CA MET A 1 12.97 3.99 39.91
C MET A 1 13.80 3.39 38.78
N LEU A 2 14.16 2.11 38.90
CA LEU A 2 14.95 1.39 37.90
C LEU A 2 13.97 0.79 36.88
N SER A 3 13.95 1.32 35.64
CA SER A 3 13.31 0.65 34.51
C SER A 3 13.99 -0.70 34.29
N ALA A 4 13.21 -1.78 34.29
CA ALA A 4 13.76 -3.13 34.12
C ALA A 4 14.44 -3.24 32.73
N PRO A 5 15.65 -3.82 32.61
CA PRO A 5 16.41 -3.91 31.35
C PRO A 5 15.62 -4.58 30.19
N ASN A 6 14.61 -5.38 30.51
CA ASN A 6 13.69 -5.99 29.54
C ASN A 6 12.79 -4.98 28.81
N GLN A 7 12.46 -3.83 29.42
CA GLN A 7 11.66 -2.80 28.77
C GLN A 7 12.45 -2.09 27.66
N GLU A 8 13.74 -1.81 27.87
CA GLU A 8 14.60 -1.15 26.89
C GLU A 8 14.79 -1.98 25.62
N LEU A 9 15.05 -3.29 25.76
CA LEU A 9 15.15 -4.22 24.63
C LEU A 9 13.83 -4.27 23.82
N SER A 10 12.68 -4.20 24.51
CA SER A 10 11.37 -4.20 23.84
C SER A 10 11.09 -2.90 23.07
N LEU A 11 11.58 -1.76 23.55
CA LEU A 11 11.44 -0.45 22.92
C LEU A 11 12.31 -0.34 21.67
N SER A 12 13.55 -0.84 21.74
CA SER A 12 14.46 -0.87 20.59
C SER A 12 13.90 -1.74 19.45
N ARG A 13 13.34 -2.91 19.75
CA ARG A 13 12.73 -3.79 18.75
C ARG A 13 11.50 -3.14 18.08
N LYS A 14 10.62 -2.49 18.86
CA LYS A 14 9.45 -1.78 18.30
C LYS A 14 9.86 -0.65 17.36
N ARG A 15 10.94 0.07 17.69
CA ARG A 15 11.45 1.19 16.89
C ARG A 15 11.98 0.72 15.54
N TRP A 16 12.76 -0.37 15.53
CA TRP A 16 13.24 -0.98 14.28
C TRP A 16 12.10 -1.50 13.39
N LEU A 17 11.09 -2.14 13.98
CA LEU A 17 9.91 -2.59 13.22
C LEU A 17 9.17 -1.42 12.58
N TRP A 18 9.07 -0.30 13.28
CA TRP A 18 8.46 0.91 12.73
C TRP A 18 9.28 1.52 11.60
N TYR A 19 10.61 1.59 11.75
CA TYR A 19 11.50 2.06 10.66
C TYR A 19 11.39 1.19 9.41
N LEU A 20 11.36 -0.14 9.55
CA LEU A 20 11.20 -1.04 8.41
C LEU A 20 9.86 -0.82 7.71
N TYR A 21 8.79 -0.62 8.47
CA TYR A 21 7.46 -0.33 7.93
C TYR A 21 7.45 1.01 7.17
N ASP A 22 8.03 2.06 7.76
CA ASP A 22 8.10 3.40 7.16
C ASP A 22 8.92 3.43 5.86
N VAL A 23 10.05 2.72 5.84
CA VAL A 23 10.88 2.55 4.63
C VAL A 23 10.09 1.86 3.52
N GLY A 24 9.36 0.79 3.84
CA GLY A 24 8.54 0.06 2.86
C GLY A 24 7.43 0.94 2.29
N ASN A 25 6.69 1.63 3.16
CA ASN A 25 5.62 2.54 2.75
C ASN A 25 6.13 3.68 1.86
N SER A 26 7.26 4.29 2.24
CA SER A 26 7.87 5.37 1.47
C SER A 26 8.40 4.88 0.11
N ALA A 27 9.00 3.69 0.07
CA ALA A 27 9.47 3.08 -1.17
C ALA A 27 8.30 2.79 -2.13
N TYR A 28 7.18 2.28 -1.63
CA TYR A 28 5.97 2.06 -2.41
C TYR A 28 5.45 3.39 -3.00
N ALA A 29 5.28 4.43 -2.18
CA ALA A 29 4.81 5.73 -2.65
C ALA A 29 5.74 6.32 -3.73
N ALA A 30 7.06 6.26 -3.53
CA ALA A 30 8.03 6.77 -4.50
C ALA A 30 8.02 5.98 -5.81
N VAL A 31 8.06 4.65 -5.75
CA VAL A 31 8.26 3.78 -6.91
C VAL A 31 6.96 3.52 -7.67
N VAL A 32 5.87 3.21 -6.95
CA VAL A 32 4.61 2.78 -7.56
C VAL A 32 3.75 3.99 -7.93
N ILE A 33 3.50 4.89 -6.97
CA ILE A 33 2.58 6.02 -7.16
C ILE A 33 3.22 7.13 -8.01
N LEU A 34 4.49 7.46 -7.77
CA LEU A 34 5.10 8.66 -8.33
C LEU A 34 5.96 8.40 -9.57
N ALA A 35 6.91 7.46 -9.51
CA ALA A 35 7.98 7.38 -10.50
C ALA A 35 7.78 6.26 -11.54
N ILE A 36 7.96 5.00 -11.13
CA ILE A 36 8.20 3.88 -12.05
C ILE A 36 6.89 3.33 -12.60
N TYR A 37 6.03 2.80 -11.73
CA TYR A 37 4.82 2.12 -12.20
C TYR A 37 3.84 3.10 -12.84
N ALA A 38 3.69 4.30 -12.28
CA ALA A 38 2.89 5.36 -12.88
C ALA A 38 3.33 5.68 -14.33
N ALA A 39 4.64 5.87 -14.57
CA ALA A 39 5.15 6.13 -15.92
C ALA A 39 4.95 4.92 -16.86
N TYR A 40 5.21 3.71 -16.35
CA TYR A 40 5.00 2.46 -17.08
C TYR A 40 3.54 2.26 -17.50
N PHE A 41 2.59 2.45 -16.57
CA PHE A 41 1.17 2.29 -16.84
C PHE A 41 0.67 3.30 -17.88
N LYS A 42 1.02 4.59 -17.68
CA LYS A 42 0.62 5.66 -18.58
C LYS A 42 1.20 5.49 -19.99
N GLY A 43 2.49 5.18 -20.09
CA GLY A 43 3.21 5.16 -21.36
C GLY A 43 3.17 3.83 -22.10
N HIS A 44 3.30 2.71 -21.39
CA HIS A 44 3.49 1.39 -21.98
C HIS A 44 2.24 0.50 -21.90
N VAL A 45 1.55 0.47 -20.75
CA VAL A 45 0.37 -0.40 -20.57
C VAL A 45 -0.82 0.09 -21.38
N VAL A 46 -1.16 1.38 -21.23
CA VAL A 46 -2.27 2.03 -21.95
C VAL A 46 -1.75 2.77 -23.18
N GLY A 47 -0.81 3.70 -22.99
CA GLY A 47 -0.28 4.58 -24.01
C GLY A 47 -1.12 5.84 -24.25
N GLY A 48 -0.44 6.93 -24.62
CA GLY A 48 -1.07 8.19 -25.01
C GLY A 48 -1.80 8.92 -23.87
N ALA A 49 -2.71 9.83 -24.25
CA ALA A 49 -3.47 10.64 -23.29
C ALA A 49 -4.40 9.81 -22.40
N GLU A 50 -4.91 8.69 -22.92
CA GLU A 50 -5.81 7.80 -22.18
C GLU A 50 -5.10 7.16 -20.97
N GLY A 51 -3.79 6.91 -21.06
CA GLY A 51 -3.00 6.39 -19.94
C GLY A 51 -3.03 7.32 -18.72
N SER A 52 -2.84 8.62 -18.94
CA SER A 52 -2.90 9.63 -17.86
C SER A 52 -4.31 9.72 -17.25
N ARG A 53 -5.36 9.63 -18.08
CA ARG A 53 -6.74 9.63 -17.63
C ARG A 53 -7.05 8.41 -16.75
N LEU A 54 -6.74 7.21 -17.24
CA LEU A 54 -6.99 5.96 -16.51
C LEU A 54 -6.14 5.83 -15.25
N TRP A 55 -4.91 6.33 -15.26
CA TRP A 55 -4.08 6.42 -14.06
C TRP A 55 -4.75 7.31 -13.00
N GLY A 56 -5.20 8.51 -13.38
CA GLY A 56 -5.91 9.42 -12.48
C GLY A 56 -7.21 8.81 -11.92
N ILE A 57 -7.96 8.09 -12.76
CA ILE A 57 -9.15 7.35 -12.32
C ILE A 57 -8.78 6.26 -11.32
N SER A 58 -7.70 5.51 -11.55
CA SER A 58 -7.23 4.45 -10.65
C SER A 58 -6.88 5.00 -9.26
N VAL A 59 -6.10 6.09 -9.22
CA VAL A 59 -5.77 6.79 -7.97
C VAL A 59 -7.03 7.30 -7.28
N GLY A 60 -7.94 7.91 -8.02
CA GLY A 60 -9.21 8.42 -7.48
C GLY A 60 -10.07 7.30 -6.86
N ILE A 61 -10.22 6.17 -7.54
CA ILE A 61 -10.97 5.02 -7.04
C ILE A 61 -10.29 4.46 -5.78
N ALA A 62 -8.97 4.27 -5.80
CA ALA A 62 -8.24 3.76 -4.65
C ALA A 62 -8.44 4.66 -3.42
N MET A 63 -8.30 5.98 -3.57
CA MET A 63 -8.50 6.93 -2.48
C MET A 63 -9.94 6.93 -1.96
N LEU A 64 -10.95 6.82 -2.83
CA LEU A 64 -12.34 6.70 -2.41
C LEU A 64 -12.58 5.42 -1.62
N VAL A 65 -12.02 4.29 -2.07
CA VAL A 65 -12.15 3.01 -1.37
C VAL A 65 -11.51 3.09 0.01
N VAL A 66 -10.28 3.61 0.11
CA VAL A 66 -9.58 3.80 1.39
C VAL A 66 -10.36 4.74 2.31
N ALA A 67 -10.90 5.84 1.79
CA ALA A 67 -11.69 6.79 2.56
C ALA A 67 -12.96 6.17 3.15
N LEU A 68 -13.63 5.28 2.42
CA LEU A 68 -14.83 4.60 2.88
C LEU A 68 -14.53 3.44 3.85
N ILE A 69 -13.45 2.70 3.61
CA ILE A 69 -13.10 1.51 4.39
C ILE A 69 -12.39 1.88 5.70
N SER A 70 -11.57 2.93 5.71
CA SER A 70 -10.78 3.34 6.88
C SER A 70 -11.58 3.57 8.17
N PRO A 71 -12.75 4.25 8.20
CA PRO A 71 -13.53 4.40 9.44
C PRO A 71 -14.05 3.06 9.95
N VAL A 72 -14.52 2.18 9.06
CA VAL A 72 -15.06 0.86 9.42
C VAL A 72 -13.95 -0.02 10.01
N LEU A 73 -12.80 -0.07 9.33
CA LEU A 73 -11.64 -0.81 9.83
C LEU A 73 -11.10 -0.23 11.14
N GLY A 74 -11.13 1.10 11.30
CA GLY A 74 -10.73 1.77 12.53
C GLY A 74 -11.56 1.32 13.73
N VAL A 75 -12.90 1.33 13.58
CA VAL A 75 -13.83 0.85 14.61
C VAL A 75 -13.57 -0.63 14.93
N ILE A 76 -13.42 -1.49 13.91
CA ILE A 76 -13.13 -2.92 14.13
C ILE A 76 -11.80 -3.10 14.89
N ALA A 77 -10.75 -2.38 14.47
CA ALA A 77 -9.43 -2.44 15.05
C ALA A 77 -9.43 -1.99 16.53
N ASP A 78 -10.23 -0.98 16.86
CA ASP A 78 -10.36 -0.47 18.22
C ASP A 78 -11.18 -1.41 19.12
N HIS A 79 -12.28 -1.97 18.64
CA HIS A 79 -13.17 -2.81 19.45
C HIS A 79 -12.68 -4.26 19.63
N THR A 80 -12.00 -4.84 18.63
CA THR A 80 -11.55 -6.25 18.72
C THR A 80 -10.13 -6.42 19.25
N GLY A 81 -9.36 -5.34 19.40
CA GLY A 81 -7.94 -5.41 19.78
C GLY A 81 -7.05 -6.11 18.75
N GLN A 82 -7.56 -6.43 17.56
CA GLN A 82 -6.85 -7.18 16.50
C GLN A 82 -6.04 -6.28 15.56
N LYS A 83 -5.64 -5.08 16.01
CA LYS A 83 -4.91 -4.07 15.21
C LYS A 83 -3.72 -4.65 14.45
N LYS A 84 -2.92 -5.49 15.12
CA LYS A 84 -1.75 -6.14 14.50
C LYS A 84 -2.13 -7.10 13.38
N ARG A 85 -3.22 -7.85 13.56
CA ARG A 85 -3.69 -8.84 12.59
C ARG A 85 -4.18 -8.15 11.32
N LEU A 86 -4.99 -7.10 11.47
CA LEU A 86 -5.43 -6.26 10.34
C LEU A 86 -4.25 -5.64 9.62
N LEU A 87 -3.30 -5.03 10.34
CA LEU A 87 -2.11 -4.45 9.75
C LEU A 87 -1.31 -5.49 8.93
N THR A 88 -1.14 -6.70 9.47
CA THR A 88 -0.46 -7.79 8.74
C THR A 88 -1.22 -8.20 7.48
N TYR A 89 -2.55 -8.30 7.53
CA TYR A 89 -3.35 -8.64 6.35
C TYR A 89 -3.22 -7.61 5.23
N PHE A 90 -3.42 -6.32 5.52
CA PHE A 90 -3.28 -5.26 4.50
C PHE A 90 -1.85 -5.13 3.99
N THR A 91 -0.85 -5.30 4.87
CA THR A 91 0.55 -5.32 4.43
C THR A 91 0.81 -6.45 3.43
N ILE A 92 0.32 -7.67 3.71
CA ILE A 92 0.48 -8.82 2.80
C ILE A 92 -0.27 -8.56 1.49
N LEU A 93 -1.50 -8.02 1.55
CA LEU A 93 -2.28 -7.67 0.38
C LEU A 93 -1.52 -6.65 -0.50
N SER A 94 -0.98 -5.60 0.11
CA SER A 94 -0.24 -4.55 -0.59
C SER A 94 1.03 -5.09 -1.23
N VAL A 95 1.84 -5.86 -0.48
CA VAL A 95 3.08 -6.45 -1.00
C VAL A 95 2.82 -7.43 -2.13
N THR A 96 1.82 -8.32 -1.97
CA THR A 96 1.48 -9.30 -3.01
C THR A 96 0.93 -8.63 -4.26
N SER A 97 0.06 -7.63 -4.11
CA SER A 97 -0.48 -6.86 -5.25
C SER A 97 0.63 -6.11 -5.97
N THR A 98 1.54 -5.46 -5.22
CA THR A 98 2.72 -4.76 -5.78
C THR A 98 3.65 -5.73 -6.53
N ALA A 99 3.89 -6.92 -5.98
CA ALA A 99 4.69 -7.94 -6.67
C ALA A 99 4.01 -8.41 -7.96
N LEU A 100 2.69 -8.55 -7.96
CA LEU A 100 1.92 -8.96 -9.13
C LEU A 100 1.90 -7.89 -10.24
N LEU A 101 2.14 -6.62 -9.93
CA LEU A 101 2.28 -5.56 -10.94
C LEU A 101 3.39 -5.86 -11.95
N TYR A 102 4.39 -6.65 -11.57
CA TYR A 102 5.44 -7.11 -12.48
C TYR A 102 4.90 -7.85 -13.72
N PHE A 103 3.77 -8.55 -13.59
CA PHE A 103 3.18 -9.32 -14.69
C PHE A 103 2.26 -8.50 -15.60
N VAL A 104 2.00 -7.24 -15.29
CA VAL A 104 1.12 -6.39 -16.10
C VAL A 104 1.83 -6.03 -17.40
N GLN A 105 1.28 -6.47 -18.53
CA GLN A 105 1.83 -6.18 -19.86
C GLN A 105 1.00 -5.14 -20.61
N LYS A 106 1.46 -4.77 -21.80
CA LYS A 106 0.77 -3.86 -22.70
C LYS A 106 -0.64 -4.39 -23.02
N GLY A 107 -1.66 -3.57 -22.78
CA GLY A 107 -3.06 -3.93 -22.99
C GLY A 107 -3.78 -4.48 -21.76
N ASP A 108 -3.06 -4.86 -20.69
CA ASP A 108 -3.64 -5.39 -19.44
C ASP A 108 -4.13 -4.27 -18.51
N ILE A 109 -4.92 -3.37 -19.07
CA ILE A 109 -5.34 -2.13 -18.41
C ILE A 109 -6.11 -2.44 -17.12
N LEU A 110 -7.15 -3.27 -17.21
CA LEU A 110 -8.01 -3.58 -16.06
C LEU A 110 -7.23 -4.28 -14.95
N LEU A 111 -6.36 -5.23 -15.30
CA LEU A 111 -5.51 -5.94 -14.35
C LEU A 111 -4.56 -4.95 -13.64
N GLY A 112 -3.91 -4.07 -14.40
CA GLY A 112 -3.00 -3.07 -13.86
C GLY A 112 -3.69 -2.06 -12.94
N MET A 113 -4.94 -1.68 -13.24
CA MET A 113 -5.75 -0.82 -12.37
C MET A 113 -6.15 -1.53 -11.08
N VAL A 114 -6.69 -2.76 -11.19
CA VAL A 114 -7.16 -3.53 -10.03
C VAL A 114 -6.01 -3.85 -9.08
N LEU A 115 -4.88 -4.32 -9.59
CA LEU A 115 -3.71 -4.62 -8.77
C LEU A 115 -3.15 -3.37 -8.09
N PHE A 116 -3.15 -2.22 -8.77
CA PHE A 116 -2.75 -0.96 -8.16
C PHE A 116 -3.72 -0.54 -7.04
N ILE A 117 -5.03 -0.62 -7.29
CA ILE A 117 -6.05 -0.28 -6.29
C ILE A 117 -5.91 -1.20 -5.06
N LEU A 118 -5.69 -2.51 -5.26
CA LEU A 118 -5.46 -3.44 -4.16
C LEU A 118 -4.14 -3.20 -3.43
N ALA A 119 -3.11 -2.71 -4.12
CA ALA A 119 -1.84 -2.36 -3.51
C ALA A 119 -1.94 -1.12 -2.59
N GLU A 120 -2.88 -0.24 -2.88
CA GLU A 120 -3.12 1.03 -2.17
C GLU A 120 -4.01 0.88 -0.92
N ILE A 121 -4.82 -0.18 -0.83
CA ILE A 121 -5.73 -0.46 0.28
C ILE A 121 -4.98 -1.03 1.48
#